data_AF-A0A965ZNV6-F1
#
_entry.id   AF-A0A965ZNV6-F1
#
_cell.length_a   1.000
_cell.length_b   1.000
_cell.length_c   1.000
_cell.angle_alpha   90.00
_cell.angle_beta   90.00
_cell.angle_gamma   90.00
#
_symmetry.space_group_name_H-M   'P 1'
#
loop_
_entity.id
_entity.type
_entity.pdbx_description
1 polymer ?
#
loop_
_entity_poly.entity_id
_entity_poly.type
_entity_poly.pdbx_seq_one_letter_code
_entity_poly.pdbx_strand_id
1 'polypeptide(L)'
;MSCNERPDEFATRREKLRGLSDEELHARFWELANSLVEPLIAEARTHTTASIERSVLLRMGFSSQEAHALAAQMAERSLLGHGAGRLVLELAKSKGISVAAAGAALLEGSHWEALP
;
A
#
# COMPACT_ATOMS: atom_id res chain seq x y z
N MET A 1 -3.67 -35.48 -12.51
CA MET A 1 -2.56 -35.44 -11.53
C MET A 1 -3.10 -35.98 -10.22
N SER A 2 -2.59 -37.10 -9.71
CA SER A 2 -3.00 -37.57 -8.39
C SER A 2 -2.38 -36.63 -7.36
N CYS A 3 -3.22 -36.02 -6.53
CA CYS A 3 -2.74 -35.33 -5.34
C CYS A 3 -2.16 -36.40 -4.41
N ASN A 4 -0.84 -36.43 -4.22
CA ASN A 4 -0.24 -37.31 -3.22
C ASN A 4 -0.74 -36.87 -1.84
N GLU A 5 -1.41 -37.78 -1.12
CA GLU A 5 -1.87 -37.50 0.24
C GLU A 5 -0.66 -37.27 1.15
N ARG A 6 -0.69 -36.14 1.86
CA ARG A 6 0.32 -35.82 2.86
C ARG A 6 0.18 -36.80 4.04
N PRO A 7 1.26 -37.44 4.49
CA PRO A 7 1.19 -38.29 5.67
C PRO A 7 0.81 -37.48 6.92
N ASP A 8 -0.05 -38.05 7.76
CA ASP A 8 -0.47 -37.44 9.03
C ASP A 8 0.63 -37.59 10.09
N GLU A 9 1.22 -36.45 10.46
CA GLU A 9 2.28 -36.35 11.48
C GLU A 9 1.82 -35.53 12.71
N PHE A 10 0.51 -35.39 12.91
CA PHE A 10 -0.04 -34.56 13.98
C PHE A 10 0.46 -34.97 15.37
N ALA A 11 0.44 -36.27 15.67
CA ALA A 11 0.86 -36.82 16.96
C ALA A 11 2.31 -36.43 17.30
N THR A 12 3.23 -36.51 16.34
CA THR A 12 4.64 -36.14 16.54
C THR A 12 4.82 -34.63 16.68
N ARG A 13 4.10 -33.82 15.89
CA ARG A 13 4.27 -32.35 15.87
C ARG A 13 3.69 -31.66 17.10
N ARG A 14 2.63 -32.19 17.69
CA ARG A 14 1.96 -31.59 18.86
C ARG A 14 2.69 -31.80 20.19
N GLU A 15 3.63 -32.75 20.27
CA GLU A 15 4.34 -33.04 21.54
C GLU A 15 5.00 -31.79 22.14
N LYS A 16 5.49 -30.87 21.29
CA LYS A 16 6.09 -29.58 21.71
C LYS A 16 5.11 -28.62 22.39
N LEU A 17 3.81 -28.89 22.33
CA LEU A 17 2.74 -28.04 22.85
C LEU A 17 2.02 -28.69 24.04
N ARG A 18 2.35 -29.94 24.38
CA ARG A 18 1.60 -30.77 25.32
C ARG A 18 1.63 -30.26 26.77
N GLY A 19 2.64 -29.46 27.11
CA GLY A 19 2.79 -28.86 28.44
C GLY A 19 2.19 -27.46 28.59
N LEU A 20 1.56 -26.91 27.55
CA LEU A 20 0.92 -25.60 27.60
C LEU A 20 -0.53 -25.74 28.08
N SER A 21 -0.96 -24.81 28.93
CA SER A 21 -2.38 -24.57 29.20
C SER A 21 -3.10 -24.02 27.96
N ASP A 22 -4.43 -24.05 27.97
CA ASP A 22 -5.24 -23.49 26.88
C ASP A 22 -4.99 -21.99 26.71
N GLU A 23 -4.80 -21.25 27.81
CA GLU A 23 -4.47 -19.83 27.79
C GLU A 23 -3.11 -19.57 27.17
N GLU A 24 -2.08 -20.34 27.55
CA GLU A 24 -0.74 -20.23 26.99
C GLU A 24 -0.71 -20.62 25.50
N LEU A 25 -1.48 -21.64 25.11
CA LEU A 25 -1.61 -22.06 23.72
C LEU A 25 -2.28 -20.96 22.87
N HIS A 26 -3.34 -20.35 23.39
CA HIS A 26 -4.03 -19.23 22.75
C HIS A 26 -3.12 -17.99 22.63
N ALA A 27 -2.39 -17.65 23.70
CA ALA A 27 -1.44 -16.54 23.69
C ALA A 27 -0.33 -16.76 22.65
N ARG A 28 0.24 -17.96 22.61
CA ARG A 28 1.27 -18.35 21.63
C ARG A 28 0.76 -18.28 20.19
N PHE A 29 -0.49 -18.69 19.95
CA PHE A 29 -1.10 -18.58 18.62
C PHE A 29 -1.11 -17.12 18.15
N TRP A 30 -1.58 -16.20 18.99
CA TRP A 30 -1.65 -14.77 18.64
C TRP A 30 -0.27 -14.11 18.54
N GLU A 31 0.69 -14.50 19.39
CA GLU A 31 2.08 -14.04 19.28
C GLU A 31 2.67 -14.41 17.90
N LEU A 32 2.49 -15.65 17.47
CA LEU A 32 2.95 -16.10 16.16
C LEU A 32 2.20 -15.42 15.01
N ALA A 33 0.88 -15.24 15.13
CA ALA A 33 0.08 -14.54 14.13
C ALA A 33 0.53 -13.08 13.99
N ASN A 34 0.78 -12.38 15.10
CA ASN A 34 1.29 -11.01 15.12
C ASN A 34 2.69 -10.94 14.49
N SER A 35 3.58 -11.85 14.89
CA SER A 35 4.94 -11.92 14.32
C SER A 35 4.94 -12.16 12.81
N LEU A 36 3.95 -12.91 12.31
CA LEU A 36 3.77 -13.16 10.88
C LEU A 36 3.31 -11.92 10.11
N VAL A 37 2.41 -11.11 10.68
CA VAL A 37 1.87 -9.91 10.01
C VAL A 37 2.72 -8.65 10.19
N GLU A 38 3.55 -8.59 11.23
CA GLU A 38 4.44 -7.44 11.51
C GLU A 38 5.28 -7.00 10.29
N PRO A 39 6.01 -7.90 9.57
CA PRO A 39 6.78 -7.48 8.39
C PRO A 39 5.89 -6.94 7.27
N LEU A 40 4.66 -7.46 7.11
CA LEU A 40 3.71 -6.97 6.10
C LEU A 40 3.26 -5.53 6.41
N ILE A 41 3.01 -5.24 7.69
CA ILE A 41 2.65 -3.89 8.15
C ILE A 41 3.83 -2.93 7.98
N ALA A 42 5.06 -3.38 8.32
CA ALA A 42 6.27 -2.59 8.16
C ALA A 42 6.52 -2.21 6.68
N GLU A 43 6.28 -3.14 5.76
CA GLU A 43 6.37 -2.87 4.32
C GLU A 43 5.32 -1.86 3.85
N ALA A 44 4.07 -2.01 4.31
CA ALA A 44 2.99 -1.09 4.00
C ALA A 44 3.20 0.35 4.51
N ARG A 45 4.04 0.54 5.54
CA ARG A 45 4.40 1.88 6.06
C ARG A 45 5.44 2.60 5.20
N THR A 46 6.27 1.85 4.48
CA THR A 46 7.43 2.39 3.74
C THR A 46 7.20 2.45 2.23
N HIS A 47 6.20 1.72 1.72
CA HIS A 47 5.89 1.63 0.30
C HIS A 47 4.48 2.14 -0.01
N THR A 48 4.29 2.56 -1.26
CA THR A 48 2.97 2.92 -1.79
C THR A 48 2.70 2.13 -3.08
N THR A 49 1.49 2.25 -3.58
CA THR A 49 1.05 1.64 -4.84
C THR A 49 0.18 2.63 -5.60
N ALA A 50 0.01 2.43 -6.91
CA ALA A 50 -0.86 3.28 -7.71
C ALA A 50 -2.30 3.34 -7.17
N SER A 51 -2.82 2.25 -6.57
CA SER A 51 -4.16 2.28 -5.96
C SER A 51 -4.23 3.14 -4.70
N ILE A 52 -3.18 3.12 -3.86
CA ILE A 52 -3.07 3.99 -2.68
C ILE A 52 -3.03 5.45 -3.11
N GLU A 53 -2.17 5.80 -4.08
CA GLU A 53 -2.06 7.17 -4.59
C GLU A 53 -3.36 7.67 -5.24
N ARG A 54 -4.06 6.83 -5.99
CA ARG A 54 -5.41 7.15 -6.49
C ARG A 54 -6.38 7.45 -5.35
N SER A 55 -6.34 6.67 -4.26
CA SER A 55 -7.22 6.89 -3.11
C SER A 55 -6.96 8.25 -2.44
N VAL A 56 -5.70 8.70 -2.43
CA VAL A 56 -5.32 10.03 -1.92
C VAL A 56 -5.89 11.12 -2.83
N LEU A 57 -5.71 11.00 -4.15
CA LEU A 57 -6.24 11.95 -5.12
C LEU A 57 -7.78 12.05 -5.08
N LEU A 58 -8.48 10.92 -4.91
CA LEU A 58 -9.93 10.91 -4.70
C LEU A 58 -10.34 11.73 -3.48
N ARG A 59 -9.61 11.59 -2.35
CA ARG A 59 -9.85 12.40 -1.14
C ARG A 59 -9.49 13.88 -1.31
N MET A 60 -8.67 14.22 -2.31
CA MET A 60 -8.36 15.60 -2.69
C MET A 60 -9.42 16.22 -3.62
N GLY A 61 -10.44 15.46 -4.03
CA GLY A 61 -11.56 15.96 -4.83
C GLY A 61 -11.46 15.68 -6.33
N PHE A 62 -10.49 14.88 -6.77
CA PHE A 62 -10.42 14.41 -8.17
C PHE A 62 -11.45 13.31 -8.42
N SER A 63 -11.98 13.24 -9.64
CA SER A 63 -12.80 12.12 -10.08
C SER A 63 -11.96 10.83 -10.20
N SER A 64 -12.64 9.68 -10.26
CA SER A 64 -11.95 8.39 -10.43
C SER A 64 -11.15 8.29 -11.74
N GLN A 65 -11.59 8.98 -12.80
CA GLN A 65 -10.90 8.98 -14.09
C GLN A 65 -9.63 9.84 -14.03
N GLU A 66 -9.74 11.06 -13.48
CA GLU A 66 -8.60 11.97 -13.28
C GLU A 66 -7.56 11.36 -12.33
N ALA A 67 -8.01 10.83 -11.19
CA ALA A 67 -7.11 10.19 -10.22
C ALA A 67 -6.35 9.01 -10.86
N HIS A 68 -7.02 8.21 -11.68
CA HIS A 68 -6.38 7.11 -12.39
C HIS A 68 -5.34 7.60 -13.40
N ALA A 69 -5.69 8.58 -14.23
CA ALA A 69 -4.79 9.14 -15.23
C ALA A 69 -3.57 9.81 -14.59
N LEU A 70 -3.75 10.61 -13.53
CA LEU A 70 -2.66 11.23 -12.77
C LEU A 70 -1.71 10.18 -12.17
N ALA A 71 -2.25 9.19 -11.45
CA ALA A 71 -1.43 8.15 -10.84
C ALA A 71 -0.69 7.30 -11.88
N ALA A 72 -1.30 7.02 -13.04
CA ALA A 72 -0.65 6.30 -14.14
C ALA A 72 0.52 7.11 -14.73
N GLN A 73 0.29 8.40 -15.04
CA GLN A 73 1.35 9.27 -15.57
C GLN A 73 2.51 9.46 -14.57
N MET A 74 2.21 9.53 -13.26
CA MET A 74 3.22 9.57 -12.21
C MET A 74 3.97 8.25 -12.05
N ALA A 75 3.29 7.11 -12.24
CA ALA A 75 3.93 5.79 -12.23
C ALA A 75 4.93 5.64 -13.38
N GLU A 76 4.54 6.03 -14.59
CA GLU A 76 5.40 6.03 -15.79
C GLU A 76 6.67 6.88 -15.59
N ARG A 77 6.58 7.92 -14.77
CA ARG A 77 7.69 8.84 -14.44
C ARG A 77 8.44 8.45 -13.15
N SER A 78 8.13 7.30 -12.53
CA SER A 78 8.72 6.85 -11.26
C SER A 78 8.53 7.83 -10.08
N LEU A 79 7.46 8.63 -10.11
CA LEU A 79 7.18 9.69 -9.13
C LEU A 79 6.36 9.21 -7.93
N LEU A 80 5.78 8.00 -7.96
CA LEU A 80 4.89 7.53 -6.90
C LEU A 80 5.54 7.51 -5.51
N GLY A 81 6.86 7.27 -5.42
CA GLY A 81 7.59 7.31 -4.15
C GLY A 81 7.58 8.68 -3.46
N HIS A 82 7.27 9.76 -4.18
CA HIS A 82 7.14 11.10 -3.64
C HIS A 82 5.70 11.41 -3.18
N GLY A 83 4.74 10.56 -3.51
CA GLY A 83 3.31 10.73 -3.22
C GLY A 83 2.61 11.65 -4.23
N ALA A 84 1.66 11.11 -4.98
CA ALA A 84 0.92 11.82 -6.01
C ALA A 84 0.18 13.04 -5.46
N GLY A 85 -0.50 12.87 -4.32
CA GLY A 85 -1.21 13.97 -3.68
C GLY A 85 -0.28 15.07 -3.17
N ARG A 86 0.92 14.71 -2.70
CA ARG A 86 1.94 15.67 -2.27
C ARG A 86 2.42 16.50 -3.47
N LEU A 87 2.76 15.85 -4.58
CA LEU A 87 3.23 16.53 -5.80
C LEU A 87 2.20 17.51 -6.35
N VAL A 88 0.93 17.12 -6.42
CA VAL A 88 -0.16 18.03 -6.85
C VAL A 88 -0.26 19.23 -5.89
N LEU A 89 -0.17 19.00 -4.58
CA LEU A 89 -0.27 20.06 -3.58
C LEU A 89 0.93 21.03 -3.64
N GLU A 90 2.15 20.52 -3.80
CA GLU A 90 3.36 21.33 -3.95
C GLU A 90 3.34 22.15 -5.25
N LEU A 91 2.88 21.55 -6.35
CA LEU A 91 2.67 22.26 -7.62
C LEU A 91 1.64 23.39 -7.46
N ALA A 92 0.49 23.11 -6.85
CA ALA A 92 -0.54 24.12 -6.60
C ALA A 92 0.00 25.31 -5.80
N LYS A 93 0.77 25.03 -4.73
CA LYS A 93 1.42 26.06 -3.91
C LYS A 93 2.46 26.87 -4.68
N SER A 94 3.35 26.22 -5.43
CA SER A 94 4.42 26.90 -6.18
C SER A 94 3.91 27.80 -7.29
N LYS A 95 2.76 27.45 -7.90
CA LYS A 95 2.12 28.24 -8.96
C LYS A 95 1.05 29.22 -8.45
N GLY A 96 0.68 29.14 -7.17
CA GLY A 96 -0.40 29.96 -6.60
C GLY A 96 -1.78 29.65 -7.19
N ILE A 97 -2.01 28.39 -7.58
CA ILE A 97 -3.27 27.92 -8.19
C ILE A 97 -3.98 26.93 -7.26
N SER A 98 -5.23 26.59 -7.58
CA SER A 98 -5.97 25.58 -6.82
C SER A 98 -5.43 24.17 -7.08
N VAL A 99 -5.67 23.25 -6.14
CA VAL A 99 -5.32 21.82 -6.29
C VAL A 99 -5.96 21.22 -7.55
N ALA A 100 -7.22 21.56 -7.82
CA ALA A 100 -7.92 21.11 -9.02
C ALA A 100 -7.25 21.61 -10.31
N ALA A 101 -6.85 22.89 -10.36
CA ALA A 101 -6.15 23.46 -11.50
C ALA A 101 -4.76 22.83 -11.71
N ALA A 102 -4.03 22.55 -10.62
CA ALA A 102 -2.75 21.86 -10.69
C ALA A 102 -2.88 20.44 -11.26
N GLY A 103 -3.90 19.68 -10.83
CA GLY A 103 -4.18 18.35 -11.38
C GLY A 103 -4.61 18.40 -12.85
N ALA A 104 -5.45 19.35 -13.24
CA ALA A 104 -5.83 19.56 -14.64
C ALA A 104 -4.61 19.87 -15.53
N ALA A 105 -3.74 20.78 -15.08
CA ALA A 105 -2.53 21.13 -15.82
C ALA A 105 -1.58 19.92 -16.00
N LEU A 106 -1.44 19.07 -14.99
CA LEU A 106 -0.66 17.82 -15.09
C LEU A 106 -1.29 16.85 -16.09
N LEU A 107 -2.61 16.69 -16.08
CA LEU A 107 -3.34 15.84 -17.04
C LEU A 107 -3.19 16.32 -18.48
N GLU A 108 -3.10 17.64 -18.69
CA GLU A 108 -2.81 18.27 -19.99
C GLU A 108 -1.34 18.15 -20.42
N GLY A 109 -0.48 17.53 -19.60
CA GLY A 109 0.94 17.35 -19.90
C GLY A 109 1.83 18.54 -19.52
N SER A 110 1.30 19.50 -18.76
CA SER A 110 2.05 20.68 -18.32
C SER A 110 2.66 20.51 -16.93
N HIS A 111 3.73 21.28 -16.65
CA HIS A 111 4.38 21.40 -15.34
C HIS A 111 5.05 20.15 -14.75
N TRP A 112 5.19 19.06 -15.51
CA TRP A 112 5.96 17.89 -15.10
C TRP A 112 7.43 18.23 -14.79
N GLU A 113 8.02 19.18 -15.52
CA GLU A 113 9.39 19.69 -15.32
C GLU A 113 9.60 20.37 -13.95
N ALA A 114 8.51 20.76 -13.28
CA ALA A 114 8.56 21.40 -11.96
C ALA A 114 8.47 20.39 -10.81
N LEU A 115 8.26 19.10 -11.13
CA LEU A 115 8.26 18.01 -10.16
C LEU A 115 9.69 17.42 -10.07
N PRO A 116 10.05 16.83 -8.90
CA PRO A 116 11.37 16.21 -8.69
C PRO A 116 11.65 15.01 -9.60
#